data_AF-A0A433HU69-F1
#
_entry.id   AF-A0A433HU69-F1
#
_cell.length_a   1.000
_cell.length_b   1.000
_cell.length_c   1.000
_cell.angle_alpha   90.00
_cell.angle_beta   90.00
_cell.angle_gamma   90.00
#
_symmetry.space_group_name_H-M   'P 1'
#
loop_
_entity.id
_entity.type
_entity.pdbx_description
1 polymer ?
#
loop_
_entity_poly.entity_id
_entity_poly.type
_entity_poly.pdbx_seq_one_letter_code
_entity_poly.pdbx_strand_id
1 'polypeptide(L)'
;MISPDSIAAFIAKWRASTLKERSAAQEHFIDLCRLLGVKTPAEEDPHGEWYCFEKGAKKTGGGDGWADVWKRGHFGWEYKGKGKSLRRPSDTWLIDFGNTLSESKAALYENPFEHVLLHVKPSRTQQRDEKRKTYWWRLGRSGAEIRSAIVAIPRYIATPMVAKHRLFVWLDKRVFPDQRLIIIARDDDTTFGILHSRVHELWALRTCTWLGKGNDPRYTPTTCFETFPFPVGLTPNIAASDYADDSRAEAIAAAARRLNDLRENWRNPPQWVDRIPEIVPGYPDRLIPKPEFAAELKKRTLLLHRLLKLNQERAGGQ
;
A
#
# COMPACT_ATOMS: atom_id res chain seq x y z
N MET A 1 29.13 -13.50 19.79
CA MET A 1 28.20 -14.04 18.78
C MET A 1 26.92 -14.43 19.49
N ILE A 2 25.75 -14.13 18.91
CA ILE A 2 24.45 -14.50 19.49
C ILE A 2 24.28 -16.01 19.34
N SER A 3 24.01 -16.74 20.44
CA SER A 3 23.80 -18.19 20.38
C SER A 3 22.47 -18.53 19.67
N PRO A 4 22.43 -19.56 18.81
CA PRO A 4 21.19 -20.10 18.25
C PRO A 4 20.12 -20.40 19.32
N ASP A 5 20.54 -20.86 20.49
CA ASP A 5 19.64 -21.19 21.61
C ASP A 5 18.98 -19.93 22.19
N SER A 6 19.73 -18.83 22.30
CA SER A 6 19.20 -17.54 22.77
C SER A 6 18.18 -16.96 21.78
N ILE A 7 18.41 -17.14 20.48
CA ILE A 7 17.46 -16.74 19.43
C ILE A 7 16.20 -17.59 19.50
N ALA A 8 16.35 -18.92 19.62
CA ALA A 8 15.22 -19.84 19.74
C ALA A 8 14.37 -19.55 20.99
N ALA A 9 15.00 -19.30 22.14
CA ALA A 9 14.32 -18.93 23.38
C ALA A 9 13.57 -17.60 23.27
N PHE A 10 14.18 -16.57 22.67
CA PHE A 10 13.55 -15.28 22.40
C PHE A 10 12.30 -15.46 21.51
N ILE A 11 12.44 -16.21 20.41
CA ILE A 11 11.33 -16.49 19.49
C ILE A 11 10.21 -17.25 20.21
N ALA A 12 10.54 -18.28 21.01
CA ALA A 12 9.57 -19.08 21.73
C ALA A 12 8.73 -18.22 22.70
N LYS A 13 9.40 -17.38 23.51
CA LYS A 13 8.74 -16.45 24.46
C LYS A 13 7.76 -15.52 23.74
N TRP A 14 8.22 -14.82 22.71
CA TRP A 14 7.41 -13.77 22.07
C TRP A 14 6.40 -14.31 21.06
N ARG A 15 6.56 -15.55 20.59
CA ARG A 15 5.55 -16.26 19.79
C ARG A 15 4.34 -16.70 20.62
N ALA A 16 4.55 -17.07 21.88
CA ALA A 16 3.48 -17.48 22.78
C ALA A 16 2.70 -16.31 23.40
N SER A 17 3.26 -15.09 23.35
CA SER A 17 2.65 -13.91 23.98
C SER A 17 1.33 -13.49 23.33
N THR A 18 0.30 -13.33 24.17
CA THR A 18 -1.03 -12.79 23.81
C THR A 18 -1.25 -11.39 24.37
N LEU A 19 -0.23 -10.80 24.99
CA LEU A 19 -0.29 -9.49 25.62
C LEU A 19 -0.60 -8.38 24.61
N LYS A 20 -1.32 -7.35 25.08
CA LYS A 20 -1.58 -6.14 24.29
C LYS A 20 -0.27 -5.39 24.04
N GLU A 21 -0.20 -4.72 22.89
CA GLU A 21 0.96 -3.96 22.42
C GLU A 21 1.61 -3.09 23.51
N ARG A 22 0.80 -2.24 24.16
CA ARG A 22 1.26 -1.33 25.23
C ARG A 22 1.81 -2.06 26.46
N SER A 23 1.37 -3.29 26.71
CA SER A 23 1.75 -4.09 27.88
C SER A 23 3.02 -4.92 27.65
N ALA A 24 3.38 -5.16 26.38
CA ALA A 24 4.51 -6.03 26.02
C ALA A 24 5.70 -5.28 25.37
N ALA A 25 5.49 -4.06 24.89
CA ALA A 25 6.46 -3.30 24.10
C ALA A 25 7.82 -3.12 24.81
N GLN A 26 7.81 -2.69 26.07
CA GLN A 26 9.05 -2.40 26.80
C GLN A 26 9.83 -3.68 27.11
N GLU A 27 9.15 -4.71 27.64
CA GLU A 27 9.79 -5.99 27.95
C GLU A 27 10.35 -6.66 26.69
N HIS A 28 9.61 -6.64 25.58
CA HIS A 28 10.10 -7.16 24.29
C HIS A 28 11.36 -6.44 23.83
N PHE A 29 11.40 -5.11 23.96
CA PHE A 29 12.56 -4.35 23.54
C PHE A 29 13.78 -4.59 24.44
N ILE A 30 13.57 -4.73 25.75
CA ILE A 30 14.62 -5.07 26.71
C ILE A 30 15.21 -6.44 26.39
N ASP A 31 14.35 -7.45 26.15
CA ASP A 31 14.81 -8.77 25.76
C ASP A 31 15.56 -8.77 24.42
N LEU A 32 15.15 -7.91 23.48
CA LEU A 32 15.86 -7.72 22.23
C LEU A 32 17.25 -7.09 22.46
N CYS A 33 17.37 -6.10 23.34
CA CYS A 33 18.67 -5.52 23.69
C CYS A 33 19.60 -6.58 24.28
N ARG A 34 19.09 -7.39 25.21
CA ARG A 34 19.83 -8.51 25.81
C ARG A 34 20.25 -9.54 24.77
N LEU A 35 19.37 -9.92 23.86
CA LEU A 35 19.69 -10.86 22.76
C LEU A 35 20.81 -10.33 21.87
N LEU A 36 20.78 -9.03 21.57
CA LEU A 36 21.79 -8.36 20.73
C LEU A 36 23.08 -8.01 21.50
N GLY A 37 23.11 -8.20 22.82
CA GLY A 37 24.25 -7.83 23.67
C GLY A 37 24.48 -6.32 23.76
N VAL A 38 23.42 -5.51 23.60
CA VAL A 38 23.49 -4.05 23.71
C VAL A 38 22.82 -3.58 24.99
N LYS A 39 23.23 -2.40 25.49
CA LYS A 39 22.61 -1.77 26.65
C LYS A 39 21.15 -1.41 26.33
N THR A 40 20.28 -1.59 27.31
CA THR A 40 18.89 -1.12 27.27
C THR A 40 18.84 0.41 27.40
N PRO A 41 17.71 1.06 27.08
CA PRO A 41 17.60 2.52 27.18
C PRO A 41 18.00 3.07 28.56
N ALA A 42 17.50 2.48 29.65
CA ALA A 42 17.81 2.94 31.00
C ALA A 42 19.26 2.63 31.45
N GLU A 43 19.90 1.60 30.88
CA GLU A 43 21.31 1.28 31.17
C GLU A 43 22.29 2.16 30.41
N GLU A 44 21.92 2.61 29.21
CA GLU A 44 22.75 3.46 28.36
C GLU A 44 22.51 4.96 28.64
N ASP A 45 21.28 5.32 28.97
CA ASP A 45 20.85 6.69 29.26
C ASP A 45 19.79 6.70 30.38
N PRO A 46 20.23 6.64 31.65
CA PRO A 46 19.33 6.61 32.80
C PRO A 46 18.39 7.82 32.92
N HIS A 47 18.75 8.94 32.29
CA HIS A 47 17.99 10.19 32.34
C HIS A 47 17.06 10.39 31.12
N GLY A 48 17.21 9.56 30.09
CA GLY A 48 16.36 9.56 28.89
C GLY A 48 16.47 10.81 28.03
N GLU A 49 17.64 11.45 28.04
CA GLU A 49 17.96 12.64 27.26
C GLU A 49 18.11 12.34 25.77
N TRP A 50 18.64 11.16 25.42
CA TRP A 50 18.92 10.71 24.06
C TRP A 50 18.57 9.25 23.79
N TYR A 51 18.19 8.43 24.77
CA TYR A 51 17.73 7.06 24.56
C TYR A 51 16.73 6.64 25.64
N CYS A 52 15.43 6.56 25.31
CA CYS A 52 14.39 6.24 26.28
C CYS A 52 13.16 5.58 25.66
N PHE A 53 12.30 5.03 26.54
CA PHE A 53 10.96 4.60 26.19
C PHE A 53 9.99 5.78 26.21
N GLU A 54 8.88 5.66 25.47
CA GLU A 54 7.72 6.57 25.54
C GLU A 54 8.07 8.05 25.32
N LYS A 55 8.82 8.35 24.25
CA LYS A 55 9.24 9.73 23.93
C LYS A 55 8.20 10.42 23.04
N GLY A 56 7.69 11.55 23.53
CA GLY A 56 6.94 12.50 22.72
C GLY A 56 7.86 13.23 21.74
N ALA A 57 7.45 13.31 20.48
CA ALA A 57 8.14 14.03 19.42
C ALA A 57 7.20 15.09 18.83
N LYS A 58 7.63 16.35 18.77
CA LYS A 58 6.88 17.38 18.03
C LYS A 58 7.06 17.13 16.54
N LYS A 59 5.97 16.86 15.82
CA LYS A 59 6.02 16.66 14.37
C LYS A 59 6.16 18.01 13.66
N THR A 60 7.03 18.08 12.66
CA THR A 60 7.05 19.18 11.68
C THR A 60 5.73 19.18 10.92
N GLY A 61 4.90 20.21 11.13
CA GLY A 61 3.53 20.30 10.59
C GLY A 61 2.41 20.30 11.64
N GLY A 62 2.75 20.22 12.93
CA GLY A 62 1.78 20.31 14.03
C GLY A 62 1.22 18.95 14.46
N GLY A 63 1.07 18.79 15.78
CA GLY A 63 0.62 17.56 16.44
C GLY A 63 1.74 16.78 17.14
N ASP A 64 1.35 16.01 18.15
CA ASP A 64 2.27 15.18 18.92
C ASP A 64 2.48 13.82 18.23
N GLY A 65 3.73 13.48 17.98
CA GLY A 65 4.20 12.14 17.66
C GLY A 65 4.62 11.40 18.92
N TRP A 66 4.55 10.07 18.89
CA TRP A 66 4.94 9.23 20.01
C TRP A 66 5.81 8.09 19.49
N ALA A 67 6.91 7.82 20.18
CA ALA A 67 7.76 6.67 19.94
C ALA A 67 7.79 5.81 21.21
N ASP A 68 7.47 4.53 21.07
CA ASP A 68 7.55 3.58 22.18
C ASP A 68 9.01 3.39 22.63
N VAL A 69 9.97 3.46 21.69
CA VAL A 69 11.40 3.57 22.00
C VAL A 69 12.04 4.60 21.08
N TRP A 70 12.90 5.46 21.61
CA TRP A 70 13.55 6.50 20.83
C TRP A 70 15.01 6.62 21.22
N LYS A 71 15.90 6.68 20.21
CA LYS A 71 17.31 6.99 20.36
C LYS A 71 17.69 8.15 19.44
N ARG A 72 18.09 9.29 20.02
CA ARG A 72 18.43 10.54 19.32
C ARG A 72 19.48 10.29 18.24
N GLY A 73 19.20 10.76 17.03
CA GLY A 73 20.08 10.59 15.87
C GLY A 73 20.20 9.15 15.35
N HIS A 74 19.42 8.20 15.89
CA HIS A 74 19.48 6.79 15.51
C HIS A 74 18.13 6.26 15.03
N PHE A 75 17.10 6.21 15.90
CA PHE A 75 15.81 5.60 15.55
C PHE A 75 14.64 6.10 16.41
N GLY A 76 13.42 6.02 15.84
CA GLY A 76 12.15 6.08 16.58
C GLY A 76 11.35 4.78 16.38
N TRP A 77 11.42 3.86 17.34
CA TRP A 77 10.69 2.58 17.33
C TRP A 77 9.25 2.76 17.80
N GLU A 78 8.31 2.20 17.05
CA GLU A 78 6.89 2.19 17.39
C GLU A 78 6.37 0.75 17.20
N TYR A 79 5.75 0.19 18.22
CA TYR A 79 5.03 -1.07 18.16
C TYR A 79 3.71 -0.86 17.40
N LYS A 80 3.11 -1.96 16.92
CA LYS A 80 1.77 -1.95 16.30
C LYS A 80 1.03 -3.24 16.61
N GLY A 81 -0.25 -3.11 16.96
CA GLY A 81 -1.13 -4.22 17.22
C GLY A 81 -1.41 -5.04 15.96
N LYS A 82 -1.76 -6.33 16.17
CA LYS A 82 -2.15 -7.25 15.09
C LYS A 82 -3.29 -6.64 14.26
N GLY A 83 -3.09 -6.51 12.94
CA GLY A 83 -4.15 -6.19 11.98
C GLY A 83 -4.17 -4.78 11.37
N LYS A 84 -3.24 -3.89 11.74
CA LYS A 84 -3.08 -2.58 11.07
C LYS A 84 -2.03 -2.70 9.95
N SER A 85 -2.47 -3.13 8.78
CA SER A 85 -1.65 -3.39 7.59
C SER A 85 -2.38 -2.93 6.32
N LEU A 86 -1.65 -2.38 5.34
CA LEU A 86 -1.99 -2.45 3.92
C LEU A 86 -2.12 -3.93 3.54
N ARG A 87 -3.36 -4.41 3.54
CA ARG A 87 -3.68 -5.82 3.32
C ARG A 87 -3.27 -6.21 1.90
N ARG A 88 -2.94 -7.49 1.71
CA ARG A 88 -2.94 -8.10 0.37
C ARG A 88 -4.32 -7.87 -0.27
N PRO A 89 -4.41 -7.88 -1.61
CA PRO A 89 -5.69 -8.06 -2.28
C PRO A 89 -6.46 -9.17 -1.55
N SER A 90 -7.70 -8.90 -1.16
CA SER A 90 -8.47 -9.80 -0.29
C SER A 90 -9.03 -11.01 -1.05
N ASP A 91 -8.51 -11.31 -2.25
CA ASP A 91 -9.05 -12.24 -3.24
C ASP A 91 -10.58 -12.13 -3.37
N THR A 92 -11.07 -10.90 -3.23
CA THR A 92 -12.50 -10.58 -3.28
C THR A 92 -12.85 -10.21 -4.69
N TRP A 93 -13.97 -10.75 -5.16
CA TRP A 93 -14.49 -10.50 -6.50
C TRP A 93 -15.60 -9.46 -6.46
N LEU A 94 -15.65 -8.64 -7.50
CA LEU A 94 -16.72 -7.69 -7.75
C LEU A 94 -17.68 -8.29 -8.78
N ILE A 95 -18.98 -8.29 -8.48
CA ILE A 95 -20.00 -8.58 -9.48
C ILE A 95 -20.25 -7.30 -10.28
N ASP A 96 -19.85 -7.33 -11.55
CA ASP A 96 -19.95 -6.18 -12.46
C ASP A 96 -20.57 -6.62 -13.80
N PHE A 97 -21.84 -6.29 -14.00
CA PHE A 97 -22.56 -6.52 -15.26
C PHE A 97 -22.27 -5.45 -16.32
N GLY A 98 -21.35 -4.52 -16.03
CA GLY A 98 -21.07 -3.37 -16.87
C GLY A 98 -22.20 -2.33 -16.86
N ASN A 99 -22.10 -1.37 -17.78
CA ASN A 99 -22.98 -0.19 -17.81
C ASN A 99 -24.11 -0.26 -18.83
N THR A 100 -24.04 -1.21 -19.77
CA THR A 100 -24.94 -1.30 -20.91
C THR A 100 -25.90 -2.49 -20.84
N LEU A 101 -25.61 -3.49 -20.00
CA LEU A 101 -26.39 -4.71 -19.91
C LEU A 101 -27.76 -4.45 -19.27
N SER A 102 -28.83 -4.88 -19.93
CA SER A 102 -30.20 -4.81 -19.38
C SER A 102 -30.39 -5.77 -18.21
N GLU A 103 -31.41 -5.55 -17.38
CA GLU A 103 -31.74 -6.45 -16.26
C GLU A 103 -32.00 -7.88 -16.77
N SER A 104 -32.78 -8.01 -17.86
CA SER A 104 -33.09 -9.31 -18.47
C SER A 104 -31.86 -10.08 -18.94
N LYS A 105 -30.85 -9.38 -19.49
CA LYS A 105 -29.59 -10.02 -19.89
C LYS A 105 -28.69 -10.30 -18.70
N ALA A 106 -28.69 -9.45 -17.68
CA ALA A 106 -27.98 -9.70 -16.43
C ALA A 106 -28.54 -10.92 -15.68
N ALA A 107 -29.86 -11.12 -15.74
CA ALA A 107 -30.55 -12.25 -15.12
C ALA A 107 -30.17 -13.62 -15.70
N LEU A 108 -29.59 -13.67 -16.91
CA LEU A 108 -29.05 -14.90 -17.50
C LEU A 108 -27.79 -15.41 -16.75
N TYR A 109 -27.16 -14.56 -15.94
CA TYR A 109 -26.08 -14.95 -15.04
C TYR A 109 -26.67 -15.27 -13.67
N GLU A 110 -27.31 -16.44 -13.57
CA GLU A 110 -28.18 -16.83 -12.45
C GLU A 110 -27.55 -16.58 -11.07
N ASN A 111 -26.40 -17.20 -10.79
CA ASN A 111 -25.75 -17.10 -9.47
C ASN A 111 -25.33 -15.65 -9.11
N PRO A 112 -24.61 -14.89 -9.96
CA PRO A 112 -24.31 -13.48 -9.68
C PRO A 112 -25.56 -12.61 -9.54
N PHE A 113 -26.59 -12.86 -10.36
CA PHE A 113 -27.81 -12.05 -10.38
C PHE A 113 -28.65 -12.30 -9.12
N GLU A 114 -28.82 -13.55 -8.71
CA GLU A 114 -29.49 -13.91 -7.46
C GLU A 114 -28.80 -13.26 -6.26
N HIS A 115 -27.46 -13.29 -6.21
CA HIS A 115 -26.71 -12.63 -5.13
C HIS A 115 -27.01 -11.13 -5.04
N VAL A 116 -26.98 -10.41 -6.16
CA VAL A 116 -27.30 -8.97 -6.14
C VAL A 116 -28.79 -8.72 -5.87
N LEU A 117 -29.67 -9.62 -6.29
CA LEU A 117 -31.11 -9.53 -6.02
C LEU A 117 -31.40 -9.62 -4.52
N LEU A 118 -30.78 -10.59 -3.83
CA LEU A 118 -30.99 -10.83 -2.40
C LEU A 118 -30.28 -9.81 -1.51
N HIS A 119 -29.07 -9.37 -1.88
CA HIS A 119 -28.21 -8.58 -0.98
C HIS A 119 -28.06 -7.11 -1.39
N VAL A 120 -28.24 -6.75 -2.66
CA VAL A 120 -28.05 -5.37 -3.16
C VAL A 120 -29.38 -4.66 -3.37
N LYS A 121 -30.35 -5.31 -4.02
CA LYS A 121 -31.66 -4.70 -4.33
C LYS A 121 -32.38 -4.10 -3.11
N PRO A 122 -32.48 -4.77 -1.94
CA PRO A 122 -33.20 -4.22 -0.79
C PRO A 122 -32.61 -2.91 -0.28
N SER A 123 -31.28 -2.78 -0.31
CA SER A 123 -30.60 -1.54 0.08
C SER A 123 -30.79 -0.44 -0.97
N ARG A 124 -30.76 -0.78 -2.26
CA ARG A 124 -30.88 0.18 -3.36
C ARG A 124 -32.26 0.82 -3.46
N THR A 125 -33.33 0.04 -3.25
CA THR A 125 -34.71 0.53 -3.34
C THR A 125 -35.05 1.55 -2.24
N GLN A 126 -34.36 1.49 -1.10
CA GLN A 126 -34.52 2.43 0.02
C GLN A 126 -33.71 3.72 -0.15
N GLN A 127 -32.75 3.78 -1.08
CA GLN A 127 -31.92 4.98 -1.30
C GLN A 127 -32.71 6.06 -2.05
N ARG A 128 -32.35 7.35 -1.89
CA ARG A 128 -33.01 8.46 -2.61
C ARG A 128 -32.64 8.57 -4.09
N ASP A 129 -31.57 7.92 -4.51
CA ASP A 129 -31.03 8.02 -5.87
C ASP A 129 -31.85 7.15 -6.84
N GLU A 130 -32.71 7.78 -7.63
CA GLU A 130 -33.60 7.10 -8.59
C GLU A 130 -32.84 6.24 -9.60
N LYS A 131 -31.67 6.69 -10.08
CA LYS A 131 -30.88 5.91 -11.04
C LYS A 131 -30.40 4.60 -10.41
N ARG A 132 -30.04 4.61 -9.13
CA ARG A 132 -29.63 3.42 -8.39
C ARG A 132 -30.79 2.49 -8.05
N LYS A 133 -32.03 3.00 -7.96
CA LYS A 133 -33.23 2.16 -7.86
C LYS A 133 -33.54 1.49 -9.19
N THR A 134 -33.56 2.27 -10.27
CA THR A 134 -33.87 1.78 -11.62
C THR A 134 -32.85 0.75 -12.09
N TYR A 135 -31.55 1.01 -11.87
CA TYR A 135 -30.46 0.12 -12.29
C TYR A 135 -29.80 -0.58 -11.10
N TRP A 136 -30.61 -1.13 -10.20
CA TRP A 136 -30.17 -1.69 -8.92
C TRP A 136 -29.12 -2.81 -9.06
N TRP A 137 -29.11 -3.54 -10.18
CA TRP A 137 -28.15 -4.60 -10.47
C TRP A 137 -26.79 -4.07 -10.95
N ARG A 138 -26.68 -2.78 -11.29
CA ARG A 138 -25.41 -2.16 -11.74
C ARG A 138 -24.65 -1.52 -10.59
N LEU A 139 -23.35 -1.28 -10.79
CA LEU A 139 -22.55 -0.51 -9.84
C LEU A 139 -23.10 0.90 -9.66
N GLY A 140 -23.12 1.39 -8.42
CA GLY A 140 -23.71 2.68 -8.07
C GLY A 140 -22.99 3.90 -8.66
N ARG A 141 -21.78 3.71 -9.20
CA ARG A 141 -21.13 4.60 -10.16
C ARG A 141 -20.71 3.74 -11.34
N SER A 142 -20.94 4.24 -12.55
CA SER A 142 -20.65 3.50 -13.79
C SER A 142 -19.15 3.24 -14.00
N GLY A 143 -18.30 4.12 -13.45
CA GLY A 143 -16.87 4.11 -13.72
C GLY A 143 -16.55 4.27 -15.20
N ALA A 144 -17.46 4.87 -15.98
CA ALA A 144 -17.35 4.98 -17.44
C ALA A 144 -16.06 5.71 -17.86
N GLU A 145 -15.68 6.77 -17.14
CA GLU A 145 -14.43 7.51 -17.36
C GLU A 145 -13.21 6.61 -17.21
N ILE A 146 -13.12 5.86 -16.10
CA ILE A 146 -12.01 4.93 -15.86
C ILE A 146 -11.99 3.86 -16.96
N ARG A 147 -13.14 3.25 -17.28
CA ARG A 147 -13.22 2.21 -18.32
C ARG A 147 -12.75 2.73 -19.67
N SER A 148 -13.16 3.93 -20.04
CA SER A 148 -12.74 4.59 -21.28
C SER A 148 -11.24 4.89 -21.25
N ALA A 149 -10.71 5.36 -20.12
CA ALA A 149 -9.32 5.74 -20.00
C ALA A 149 -8.37 4.54 -20.03
N ILE A 150 -8.79 3.38 -19.52
CA ILE A 150 -7.94 2.19 -19.43
C ILE A 150 -8.15 1.16 -20.55
N VAL A 151 -9.09 1.39 -21.48
CA VAL A 151 -9.48 0.38 -22.49
C VAL A 151 -8.31 -0.05 -23.38
N ALA A 152 -7.45 0.91 -23.73
CA ALA A 152 -6.34 0.73 -24.67
C ALA A 152 -5.04 0.27 -23.99
N ILE A 153 -4.99 0.24 -22.65
CA ILE A 153 -3.77 -0.08 -21.90
C ILE A 153 -3.93 -1.38 -21.10
N PRO A 154 -2.88 -2.21 -20.99
CA PRO A 154 -2.96 -3.50 -20.29
C PRO A 154 -3.00 -3.35 -18.77
N ARG A 155 -2.45 -2.24 -18.25
CA ARG A 155 -2.28 -1.94 -16.83
C ARG A 155 -2.39 -0.45 -16.60
N TYR A 156 -2.54 -0.04 -15.35
CA TYR A 156 -2.53 1.37 -14.97
C TYR A 156 -1.92 1.57 -13.58
N ILE A 157 -1.61 2.82 -13.26
CA ILE A 157 -1.02 3.21 -11.98
C ILE A 157 -2.12 3.49 -10.97
N ALA A 158 -1.99 2.96 -9.75
CA ALA A 158 -2.88 3.23 -8.64
C ALA A 158 -2.14 3.68 -7.39
N THR A 159 -2.78 4.54 -6.59
CA THR A 159 -2.30 4.92 -5.25
C THR A 159 -3.47 5.06 -4.26
N PRO A 160 -3.33 4.66 -2.99
CA PRO A 160 -4.38 4.86 -2.00
C PRO A 160 -4.65 6.35 -1.76
N MET A 161 -5.92 6.77 -1.75
CA MET A 161 -6.30 8.16 -1.49
C MET A 161 -5.79 8.63 -0.13
N VAL A 162 -5.90 7.82 0.92
CA VAL A 162 -5.39 8.12 2.26
C VAL A 162 -4.37 7.07 2.64
N ALA A 163 -3.12 7.48 2.85
CA ALA A 163 -2.06 6.59 3.31
C ALA A 163 -0.93 7.38 3.95
N LYS A 164 -0.44 6.92 5.11
CA LYS A 164 0.76 7.45 5.76
C LYS A 164 1.97 7.51 4.83
N HIS A 165 2.12 6.51 3.96
CA HIS A 165 3.21 6.41 3.00
C HIS A 165 2.67 6.45 1.58
N ARG A 166 3.24 7.33 0.76
CA ARG A 166 2.85 7.48 -0.64
C ARG A 166 3.49 6.37 -1.46
N LEU A 167 2.66 5.51 -2.02
CA LEU A 167 3.07 4.40 -2.86
C LEU A 167 2.22 4.38 -4.11
N PHE A 168 2.87 4.17 -5.25
CA PHE A 168 2.22 3.86 -6.51
C PHE A 168 2.45 2.39 -6.85
N VAL A 169 1.44 1.74 -7.40
CA VAL A 169 1.49 0.33 -7.79
C VAL A 169 0.88 0.15 -9.17
N TRP A 170 1.34 -0.88 -9.87
CA TRP A 170 0.68 -1.36 -11.08
C TRP A 170 -0.54 -2.19 -10.72
N LEU A 171 -1.67 -1.91 -11.38
CA LEU A 171 -2.85 -2.77 -11.41
C LEU A 171 -3.13 -3.20 -12.84
N ASP A 172 -3.50 -4.47 -13.03
CA ASP A 172 -4.02 -4.96 -14.32
C ASP A 172 -5.36 -4.29 -14.63
N LYS A 173 -5.64 -4.04 -15.91
CA LYS A 173 -6.89 -3.40 -16.34
C LYS A 173 -8.18 -4.10 -15.85
N ARG A 174 -8.10 -5.38 -15.49
CA ARG A 174 -9.22 -6.19 -14.97
C ARG A 174 -9.44 -6.03 -13.47
N VAL A 175 -8.49 -5.46 -12.73
CA VAL A 175 -8.62 -5.25 -11.28
C VAL A 175 -9.34 -3.94 -11.04
N PHE A 176 -10.66 -3.96 -10.87
CA PHE A 176 -11.41 -2.71 -10.73
C PHE A 176 -11.15 -2.03 -9.38
N PRO A 177 -10.82 -0.73 -9.34
CA PRO A 177 -10.45 -0.04 -8.12
C PRO A 177 -11.66 0.36 -7.28
N ASP A 178 -11.49 0.36 -5.96
CA ASP A 178 -12.50 0.90 -5.04
C ASP A 178 -12.42 2.44 -4.94
N GLN A 179 -13.43 3.04 -4.31
CA GLN A 179 -13.55 4.50 -4.16
C GLN A 179 -12.38 5.19 -3.45
N ARG A 180 -11.55 4.46 -2.71
CA ARG A 180 -10.38 4.97 -1.99
C ARG A 180 -9.06 4.77 -2.74
N LEU A 181 -9.10 4.37 -4.00
CA LEU A 181 -7.93 4.36 -4.88
C LEU A 181 -8.02 5.52 -5.86
N ILE A 182 -6.88 6.19 -6.05
CA ILE A 182 -6.67 7.15 -7.12
C ILE A 182 -6.00 6.42 -8.28
N ILE A 183 -6.52 6.62 -9.48
CA ILE A 183 -6.06 5.97 -10.70
C ILE A 183 -5.45 6.99 -11.64
N ILE A 184 -4.33 6.62 -12.25
CA ILE A 184 -3.68 7.36 -13.32
C ILE A 184 -3.58 6.42 -14.51
N ALA A 185 -4.32 6.74 -15.56
CA ALA A 185 -4.47 5.91 -16.76
C ALA A 185 -3.25 6.00 -17.69
N ARG A 186 -2.10 5.56 -17.18
CA ARG A 186 -0.82 5.43 -17.87
C ARG A 186 -0.23 4.06 -17.60
N ASP A 187 0.46 3.48 -18.57
CA ASP A 187 1.08 2.14 -18.49
C ASP A 187 2.60 2.13 -18.66
N ASP A 188 3.19 3.31 -18.87
CA ASP A 188 4.63 3.52 -19.05
C ASP A 188 5.38 3.66 -17.72
N ASP A 189 6.61 3.13 -17.69
CA ASP A 189 7.45 3.16 -16.49
C ASP A 189 8.03 4.56 -16.21
N THR A 190 8.07 5.47 -17.20
CA THR A 190 8.57 6.84 -17.03
C THR A 190 7.66 7.63 -16.09
N THR A 191 6.36 7.67 -16.37
CA THR A 191 5.34 8.32 -15.53
C THR A 191 5.30 7.66 -14.16
N PHE A 192 5.35 6.32 -14.10
CA PHE A 192 5.43 5.60 -12.83
C PHE A 192 6.63 6.03 -11.99
N GLY A 193 7.81 6.13 -12.61
CA GLY A 193 9.04 6.58 -11.96
C GLY A 193 8.99 8.02 -11.47
N ILE A 194 8.45 8.94 -12.28
CA ILE A 194 8.27 10.35 -11.88
C ILE A 194 7.38 10.43 -10.63
N LEU A 195 6.26 9.70 -10.61
CA LEU A 195 5.34 9.68 -9.48
C LEU A 195 5.93 8.99 -8.24
N HIS A 196 6.76 7.96 -8.41
CA HIS A 196 7.48 7.33 -7.30
C HIS A 196 8.70 8.12 -6.81
N SER A 197 9.06 9.20 -7.50
CA SER A 197 10.22 9.99 -7.13
C SER A 197 10.01 10.71 -5.79
N ARG A 198 11.12 10.96 -5.09
CA ARG A 198 11.11 11.78 -3.88
C ARG A 198 10.60 13.19 -4.14
N VAL A 199 10.79 13.72 -5.35
CA VAL A 199 10.29 15.05 -5.74
C VAL A 199 8.77 15.07 -5.70
N HIS A 200 8.11 14.06 -6.28
CA HIS A 200 6.65 13.94 -6.23
C HIS A 200 6.14 13.62 -4.84
N GLU A 201 6.86 12.80 -4.06
CA GLU A 201 6.51 12.53 -2.66
C GLU A 201 6.47 13.82 -1.84
N LEU A 202 7.52 14.65 -1.90
CA LEU A 202 7.60 15.93 -1.19
C LEU A 202 6.51 16.90 -1.66
N TRP A 203 6.29 17.00 -2.97
CA TRP A 203 5.21 17.81 -3.53
C TRP A 203 3.84 17.38 -3.00
N ALA A 204 3.53 16.09 -3.13
CA ALA A 204 2.26 15.53 -2.68
C ALA A 204 2.04 15.74 -1.17
N LEU A 205 3.07 15.57 -0.33
CA LEU A 205 2.97 15.85 1.11
C LEU A 205 2.72 17.33 1.40
N ARG A 206 3.28 18.24 0.59
CA ARG A 206 3.10 19.69 0.76
C ARG A 206 1.73 20.20 0.31
N THR A 207 1.14 19.58 -0.71
CA THR A 207 -0.10 20.03 -1.36
C THR A 207 -1.32 19.16 -1.03
N CYS A 208 -1.14 18.03 -0.34
CA CYS A 208 -2.25 17.19 0.09
C CYS A 208 -3.09 17.86 1.19
N THR A 209 -4.29 17.32 1.37
CA THR A 209 -5.10 17.61 2.55
C THR A 209 -4.85 16.54 3.61
N TRP A 210 -5.15 16.82 4.87
CA TRP A 210 -4.91 15.91 5.97
C TRP A 210 -6.23 15.46 6.59
N LEU A 211 -6.37 14.16 6.88
CA LEU A 211 -7.62 13.59 7.42
C LEU A 211 -7.39 12.76 8.69
N GLY A 212 -8.30 12.95 9.67
CA GLY A 212 -8.49 12.07 10.83
C GLY A 212 -7.54 12.31 12.01
N LYS A 213 -7.75 11.53 13.10
CA LYS A 213 -6.95 11.62 14.34
C LYS A 213 -5.47 11.22 14.17
N GLY A 214 -5.12 10.54 13.09
CA GLY A 214 -3.74 10.10 12.78
C GLY A 214 -2.91 11.10 11.97
N ASN A 215 -3.56 12.15 11.42
CA ASN A 215 -2.98 13.08 10.47
C ASN A 215 -2.34 12.34 9.27
N ASP A 216 -3.11 11.46 8.62
CA ASP A 216 -2.63 10.76 7.42
C ASP A 216 -2.86 11.65 6.17
N PRO A 217 -1.88 11.75 5.25
CA PRO A 217 -2.02 12.59 4.07
C PRO A 217 -3.02 11.97 3.08
N ARG A 218 -3.95 12.81 2.62
CA ARG A 218 -4.96 12.50 1.61
C ARG A 218 -4.54 13.07 0.25
N TYR A 219 -4.17 12.18 -0.65
CA TYR A 219 -3.86 12.50 -2.04
C TYR A 219 -5.12 12.89 -2.79
N THR A 220 -5.17 14.15 -3.23
CA THR A 220 -6.27 14.69 -4.02
C THR A 220 -5.71 15.02 -5.40
N PRO A 221 -6.19 14.40 -6.49
CA PRO A 221 -5.62 14.57 -7.82
C PRO A 221 -5.47 16.02 -8.24
N THR A 222 -6.50 16.83 -7.99
CA THR A 222 -6.55 18.26 -8.36
C THR A 222 -5.51 19.13 -7.65
N THR A 223 -5.01 18.73 -6.47
CA THR A 223 -3.99 19.50 -5.74
C THR A 223 -2.61 18.87 -5.76
N CYS A 224 -2.53 17.55 -6.01
CA CYS A 224 -1.27 16.82 -5.99
C CYS A 224 -0.76 16.45 -7.39
N PHE A 225 -1.59 15.83 -8.23
CA PHE A 225 -1.16 15.35 -9.56
C PHE A 225 -1.26 16.47 -10.60
N GLU A 226 -2.41 17.12 -10.70
CA GLU A 226 -2.70 18.10 -11.75
C GLU A 226 -1.84 19.37 -11.65
N THR A 227 -1.35 19.68 -10.46
CA THR A 227 -0.49 20.84 -10.20
C THR A 227 1.00 20.48 -10.11
N PHE A 228 1.35 19.19 -10.18
CA PHE A 228 2.75 18.78 -10.09
C PHE A 228 3.53 19.30 -11.30
N PRO A 229 4.68 19.99 -11.08
CA PRO A 229 5.52 20.47 -12.18
C PRO A 229 6.31 19.30 -12.79
N PHE A 230 5.66 18.55 -13.69
CA PHE A 230 6.31 17.48 -14.43
C PHE A 230 7.52 18.01 -15.23
N PRO A 231 8.57 17.19 -15.45
CA PRO A 231 9.68 17.57 -16.29
C PRO A 231 9.21 17.95 -17.70
N VAL A 232 9.78 19.01 -18.26
CA VAL A 232 9.47 19.47 -19.61
C VAL A 232 9.71 18.34 -20.62
N GLY A 233 8.69 18.06 -21.44
CA GLY A 233 8.68 16.98 -22.43
C GLY A 233 8.24 15.62 -21.89
N LEU A 234 8.04 15.47 -20.57
CA LEU A 234 7.65 14.21 -19.91
C LEU A 234 6.33 14.35 -19.14
N THR A 235 5.47 15.28 -19.55
CA THR A 235 4.16 15.48 -18.93
C THR A 235 3.20 14.32 -19.30
N PRO A 236 2.30 13.89 -18.40
CA PRO A 236 1.46 12.69 -18.62
C PRO A 236 0.48 12.78 -19.80
N ASN A 237 0.23 13.98 -20.33
CA ASN A 237 -0.59 14.22 -21.52
C ASN A 237 0.17 13.97 -22.84
N ILE A 238 1.49 13.76 -22.79
CA ILE A 238 2.31 13.38 -23.96
C ILE A 238 2.37 11.85 -24.03
N ALA A 239 2.25 11.27 -25.24
CA ALA A 239 2.34 9.83 -25.40
C ALA A 239 3.77 9.35 -25.13
N ALA A 240 3.92 8.18 -24.51
CA ALA A 240 5.26 7.65 -24.19
C ALA A 240 6.11 7.39 -25.43
N SER A 241 5.48 7.14 -26.59
CA SER A 241 6.14 7.06 -27.89
C SER A 241 6.89 8.34 -28.27
N ASP A 242 6.39 9.50 -27.85
CA ASP A 242 6.87 10.81 -28.33
C ASP A 242 8.15 11.24 -27.63
N TYR A 243 8.49 10.60 -26.50
CA TYR A 243 9.73 10.80 -25.75
C TYR A 243 10.53 9.50 -25.56
N ALA A 244 10.29 8.50 -26.43
CA ALA A 244 10.95 7.20 -26.31
C ALA A 244 12.48 7.29 -26.35
N ASP A 245 13.02 8.22 -27.15
CA ASP A 245 14.46 8.45 -27.32
C ASP A 245 15.03 9.49 -26.31
N ASP A 246 14.21 10.01 -25.39
CA ASP A 246 14.70 10.92 -24.34
C ASP A 246 15.48 10.12 -23.29
N SER A 247 16.79 10.34 -23.23
CA SER A 247 17.67 9.65 -22.28
C SER A 247 17.25 9.78 -20.81
N ARG A 248 16.56 10.87 -20.44
CA ARG A 248 15.99 11.05 -19.10
C ARG A 248 14.82 10.10 -18.89
N ALA A 249 13.94 9.97 -19.89
CA ALA A 249 12.79 9.06 -19.84
C ALA A 249 13.24 7.61 -19.71
N GLU A 250 14.25 7.19 -20.48
CA GLU A 250 14.84 5.85 -20.41
C GLU A 250 15.43 5.55 -19.02
N ALA A 251 16.22 6.50 -18.47
CA ALA A 251 16.84 6.35 -17.15
C ALA A 251 15.78 6.25 -16.04
N ILE A 252 14.75 7.10 -16.08
CA ILE A 252 13.63 7.04 -15.13
C ILE A 252 12.89 5.71 -15.24
N ALA A 253 12.56 5.28 -16.46
CA ALA A 253 11.85 4.04 -16.72
C ALA A 253 12.64 2.81 -16.24
N ALA A 254 13.96 2.78 -16.48
CA ALA A 254 14.83 1.70 -16.01
C ALA A 254 14.89 1.64 -14.47
N ALA A 255 15.02 2.79 -13.81
CA ALA A 255 15.02 2.86 -12.35
C ALA A 255 13.66 2.43 -11.76
N ALA A 256 12.57 2.86 -12.38
CA ALA A 256 11.20 2.50 -12.02
C ALA A 256 10.93 1.00 -12.13
N ARG A 257 11.30 0.38 -13.26
CA ARG A 257 11.20 -1.08 -13.45
C ARG A 257 11.99 -1.82 -12.39
N ARG A 258 13.26 -1.44 -12.20
CA ARG A 258 14.13 -2.06 -11.18
C ARG A 258 13.52 -1.97 -9.78
N LEU A 259 12.99 -0.80 -9.39
CA LEU A 259 12.33 -0.62 -8.10
C LEU A 259 11.10 -1.52 -7.97
N ASN A 260 10.28 -1.59 -9.02
CA ASN A 260 9.09 -2.42 -9.03
C ASN A 260 9.45 -3.91 -8.95
N ASP A 261 10.45 -4.37 -9.69
CA ASP A 261 10.90 -5.75 -9.69
C ASP A 261 11.46 -6.16 -8.32
N LEU A 262 12.27 -5.29 -7.70
CA LEU A 262 12.76 -5.50 -6.34
C LEU A 262 11.60 -5.58 -5.33
N ARG A 263 10.59 -4.72 -5.46
CA ARG A 263 9.40 -4.73 -4.60
C ARG A 263 8.59 -6.01 -4.79
N GLU A 264 8.37 -6.42 -6.04
CA GLU A 264 7.62 -7.64 -6.37
C GLU A 264 8.36 -8.90 -5.91
N ASN A 265 9.67 -8.99 -6.12
CA ASN A 265 10.49 -10.12 -5.66
C ASN A 265 10.64 -10.16 -4.15
N TRP A 266 10.69 -9.00 -3.48
CA TRP A 266 10.67 -8.95 -2.02
C TRP A 266 9.33 -9.44 -1.46
N ARG A 267 8.22 -9.01 -2.07
CA ARG A 267 6.85 -9.38 -1.66
C ARG A 267 6.52 -10.84 -1.98
N ASN A 268 6.97 -11.31 -3.14
CA ASN A 268 6.67 -12.61 -3.74
C ASN A 268 7.99 -13.22 -4.28
N PRO A 269 8.86 -13.72 -3.40
CA PRO A 269 10.15 -14.28 -3.81
C PRO A 269 9.94 -15.50 -4.70
N PRO A 270 10.68 -15.61 -5.82
CA PRO A 270 10.53 -16.74 -6.75
C PRO A 270 10.85 -18.09 -6.10
N GLN A 271 11.72 -18.11 -5.09
CA GLN A 271 11.99 -19.32 -4.32
C GLN A 271 10.81 -19.76 -3.43
N TRP A 272 9.86 -18.86 -3.11
CA TRP A 272 8.77 -19.10 -2.16
C TRP A 272 7.37 -19.13 -2.79
N VAL A 273 7.24 -18.65 -4.03
CA VAL A 273 5.97 -18.48 -4.72
C VAL A 273 6.10 -18.98 -6.14
N ASP A 274 5.19 -19.86 -6.55
CA ASP A 274 5.05 -20.25 -7.94
C ASP A 274 4.11 -19.28 -8.66
N ARG A 275 4.52 -18.80 -9.84
CA ARG A 275 3.67 -18.04 -10.74
C ARG A 275 3.07 -19.01 -11.74
N ILE A 276 1.76 -19.19 -11.67
CA ILE A 276 1.04 -20.08 -12.59
C ILE A 276 -0.01 -19.27 -13.35
N PRO A 277 -0.28 -19.58 -14.63
CA PRO A 277 -1.35 -18.93 -15.37
C PRO A 277 -2.67 -18.99 -14.61
N GLU A 278 -3.47 -17.92 -14.73
CA GLU A 278 -4.84 -17.94 -14.25
C GLU A 278 -5.69 -18.93 -15.06
N ILE A 279 -6.68 -19.54 -14.42
CA ILE A 279 -7.63 -20.47 -15.04
C ILE A 279 -8.36 -19.79 -16.20
N VAL A 280 -8.67 -18.50 -16.04
CA VAL A 280 -9.33 -17.68 -17.06
C VAL A 280 -8.28 -16.94 -17.87
N PRO A 281 -8.18 -17.19 -19.19
CA PRO A 281 -7.21 -16.52 -20.04
C PRO A 281 -7.27 -15.00 -19.96
N GLY A 282 -6.09 -14.41 -20.01
CA GLY A 282 -5.90 -12.96 -19.97
C GLY A 282 -5.77 -12.40 -18.56
N TYR A 283 -6.34 -13.02 -17.51
CA TYR A 283 -6.11 -12.53 -16.15
C TYR A 283 -4.64 -12.69 -15.71
N PRO A 284 -4.16 -11.84 -14.78
CA PRO A 284 -2.80 -11.96 -14.25
C PRO A 284 -2.53 -13.33 -13.65
N ASP A 285 -1.30 -13.82 -13.80
CA ASP A 285 -0.85 -15.07 -13.19
C ASP A 285 -1.14 -15.12 -11.69
N ARG A 286 -1.57 -16.29 -11.23
CA ARG A 286 -1.77 -16.57 -9.82
C ARG A 286 -0.44 -16.81 -9.14
N LEU A 287 -0.32 -16.22 -7.96
CA LEU A 287 0.81 -16.37 -7.07
C LEU A 287 0.47 -17.41 -6.00
N ILE A 288 0.95 -18.64 -6.18
CA ILE A 288 0.70 -19.73 -5.25
C ILE A 288 1.87 -19.87 -4.28
N PRO A 289 1.66 -19.65 -2.97
CA PRO A 289 2.71 -19.89 -1.99
C PRO A 289 3.08 -21.36 -1.97
N LYS A 290 4.38 -21.65 -2.00
CA LYS A 290 4.87 -23.01 -1.74
C LYS A 290 4.55 -23.40 -0.30
N PRO A 291 4.03 -24.62 -0.04
CA PRO A 291 3.55 -25.02 1.29
C PRO A 291 4.57 -24.79 2.41
N GLU A 292 5.84 -25.07 2.14
CA GLU A 292 6.96 -24.95 3.09
C GLU A 292 7.33 -23.49 3.45
N PHE A 293 6.90 -22.50 2.65
CA PHE A 293 7.17 -21.08 2.87
C PHE A 293 5.91 -20.26 3.19
N ALA A 294 4.73 -20.88 3.27
CA ALA A 294 3.46 -20.19 3.44
C ALA A 294 3.40 -19.36 4.73
N ALA A 295 3.97 -19.86 5.83
CA ALA A 295 4.02 -19.15 7.11
C ALA A 295 4.92 -17.90 7.04
N GLU A 296 6.06 -18.00 6.36
CA GLU A 296 7.05 -16.94 6.17
C GLU A 296 6.50 -15.85 5.23
N LEU A 297 5.79 -16.24 4.17
CA LEU A 297 5.08 -15.32 3.28
C LEU A 297 4.05 -14.48 4.02
N LYS A 298 3.29 -15.12 4.92
CA LYS A 298 2.30 -14.46 5.77
C LYS A 298 2.96 -13.42 6.70
N LYS A 299 4.14 -13.72 7.25
CA LYS A 299 4.93 -12.78 8.07
C LYS A 299 5.45 -11.59 7.24
N ARG A 300 5.93 -11.79 6.02
CA ARG A 300 6.47 -10.70 5.15
C ARG A 300 5.45 -9.63 4.80
N THR A 301 4.18 -10.00 4.67
CA THR A 301 3.08 -9.06 4.45
C THR A 301 2.97 -8.01 5.58
N LEU A 302 3.39 -8.35 6.80
CA LEU A 302 3.43 -7.42 7.94
C LEU A 302 4.67 -6.51 7.91
N LEU A 303 5.76 -6.94 7.27
CA LEU A 303 7.09 -6.32 7.27
C LEU A 303 7.25 -5.18 6.25
N LEU A 304 6.40 -5.09 5.21
CA LEU A 304 6.49 -4.05 4.17
C LEU A 304 6.31 -2.64 4.77
N HIS A 305 5.50 -2.52 5.83
CA HIS A 305 5.36 -1.28 6.61
C HIS A 305 6.64 -0.87 7.34
N ARG A 306 7.46 -1.85 7.75
CA ARG A 306 8.66 -1.61 8.57
C ARG A 306 9.83 -1.09 7.71
N LEU A 307 9.92 -1.50 6.44
CA LEU A 307 10.96 -1.03 5.52
C LEU A 307 10.71 0.39 4.98
N LEU A 308 9.45 0.78 4.77
CA LEU A 308 9.11 2.15 4.38
C LEU A 308 9.48 3.18 5.46
N LYS A 309 9.49 2.74 6.72
CA LYS A 309 9.94 3.55 7.86
C LYS A 309 11.45 3.80 7.85
N LEU A 310 12.25 2.83 7.38
CA LEU A 310 13.73 2.88 7.40
C LEU A 310 14.33 3.78 6.29
N ASN A 311 13.66 3.93 5.15
CA ASN A 311 14.18 4.76 4.05
C ASN A 311 14.10 6.28 4.34
N GLN A 312 13.27 6.72 5.27
CA GLN A 312 13.18 8.15 5.64
C GLN A 312 14.14 8.53 6.79
N GLU A 313 14.47 7.63 7.72
CA GLU A 313 15.47 7.91 8.77
C GLU A 313 16.87 8.15 8.17
N ARG A 314 17.19 7.52 7.02
CA ARG A 314 18.43 7.79 6.26
C ARG A 314 18.45 9.13 5.52
N ALA A 315 17.31 9.79 5.37
CA ALA A 315 17.18 10.94 4.48
C ALA A 315 16.62 12.20 5.17
N GLY A 316 16.43 12.15 6.49
CA GLY A 316 16.24 13.31 7.37
C GLY A 316 17.45 13.59 8.25
N GLY A 317 18.59 12.97 7.94
CA GLY A 317 19.88 13.13 8.62
C GLY A 317 20.91 13.90 7.80
N GLN A 318 20.46 14.90 7.05
CA GLN A 318 21.26 16.03 6.53
C GLN A 318 20.42 17.29 6.64
#